data_AF-A0AB35VZX4-F1
#
_entry.id   AF-A0AB35VZX4-F1
#
_cell.length_a   1.000
_cell.length_b   1.000
_cell.length_c   1.000
_cell.angle_alpha   90.00
_cell.angle_beta   90.00
_cell.angle_gamma   90.00
#
_symmetry.space_group_name_H-M   'P 1'
#
loop_
_entity.id
_entity.type
_entity.pdbx_description
1 polymer ?
#
loop_
_entity_poly.entity_id
_entity_poly.type
_entity_poly.pdbx_seq_one_letter_code
_entity_poly.pdbx_strand_id
1 'polypeptide(L)'
;MKTASFIFLSFSLLVCSNISNAAFYSYKYCTIQNKCKELKYTLNQGSYVLHAYEPPVDEFYIKIKDDKYYVIYKNIFMEGVEVGWAQMKVITNNENKLVMETNKIFQTLGNYNSIGDGDNFEYIPSKNYRSNMYVLNDFYDRYSFRQYQKLTFIKKNKQLLLDCKSYMQDLDPKNNLSGMFYGVCTDKEKVYFKETPEL
;
A
#
# COMPACT_ATOMS: atom_id res chain seq x y z
N MET A 1 -45.96 -45.92 12.54
CA MET A 1 -44.80 -45.72 11.65
C MET A 1 -44.52 -44.23 11.57
N LYS A 2 -43.24 -43.85 11.75
CA LYS A 2 -42.78 -42.49 12.03
C LYS A 2 -42.90 -41.55 10.83
N THR A 3 -43.41 -40.35 11.07
CA THR A 3 -43.31 -39.18 10.19
C THR A 3 -41.87 -38.65 10.21
N ALA A 4 -41.25 -38.52 9.03
CA ALA A 4 -39.93 -37.93 8.87
C ALA A 4 -40.09 -36.42 8.62
N SER A 5 -39.69 -35.60 9.58
CA SER A 5 -39.52 -34.16 9.40
C SER A 5 -38.21 -33.91 8.63
N PHE A 6 -38.31 -33.28 7.46
CA PHE A 6 -37.16 -32.73 6.75
C PHE A 6 -36.80 -31.38 7.37
N ILE A 7 -35.66 -31.33 8.06
CA ILE A 7 -35.03 -30.08 8.50
C ILE A 7 -34.21 -29.58 7.31
N PHE A 8 -34.65 -28.49 6.68
CA PHE A 8 -33.82 -27.72 5.76
C PHE A 8 -32.77 -26.96 6.58
N LEU A 9 -31.56 -27.51 6.69
CA LEU A 9 -30.40 -26.74 7.12
C LEU A 9 -29.98 -25.84 5.95
N SER A 10 -30.32 -24.56 6.03
CA SER A 10 -29.73 -23.54 5.17
C SER A 10 -28.25 -23.39 5.55
N PHE A 11 -27.36 -24.03 4.79
CA PHE A 11 -25.94 -23.71 4.81
C PHE A 11 -25.79 -22.29 4.23
N SER A 12 -25.67 -21.30 5.10
CA SER A 12 -25.04 -20.03 4.75
C SER A 12 -23.57 -20.34 4.43
N LEU A 13 -23.28 -20.50 3.15
CA LEU A 13 -21.93 -20.47 2.62
C LEU A 13 -21.33 -19.12 3.00
N LEU A 14 -20.56 -19.09 4.10
CA LEU A 14 -19.50 -18.10 4.25
C LEU A 14 -18.58 -18.32 3.05
N VAL A 15 -18.76 -17.50 2.02
CA VAL A 15 -17.78 -17.32 0.97
C VAL A 15 -16.62 -16.58 1.64
N CYS A 16 -15.76 -17.32 2.34
CA CYS A 16 -14.38 -16.93 2.50
C CYS A 16 -13.83 -16.91 1.08
N SER A 17 -13.85 -15.73 0.45
CA SER A 17 -13.05 -15.52 -0.75
C SER A 17 -11.61 -15.80 -0.33
N ASN A 18 -11.05 -16.91 -0.80
CA ASN A 18 -9.63 -17.17 -0.71
C ASN A 18 -8.94 -16.10 -1.57
N ILE A 19 -8.59 -14.98 -0.95
CA ILE A 19 -7.73 -13.93 -1.53
C ILE A 19 -6.27 -14.44 -1.43
N SER A 20 -6.06 -15.73 -1.74
CA SER A 20 -4.73 -16.33 -1.76
C SER A 20 -4.08 -15.80 -3.02
N ASN A 21 -3.39 -14.68 -2.85
CA ASN A 21 -2.64 -13.99 -3.87
C ASN A 21 -3.49 -13.07 -4.76
N ALA A 22 -3.61 -11.80 -4.35
CA ALA A 22 -4.18 -10.71 -5.13
C ALA A 22 -3.32 -9.45 -4.98
N ALA A 23 -3.24 -8.64 -6.03
CA ALA A 23 -2.56 -7.36 -6.01
C ALA A 23 -3.53 -6.22 -6.30
N PHE A 24 -3.27 -5.05 -5.71
CA PHE A 24 -4.00 -3.81 -5.97
C PHE A 24 -3.00 -2.70 -6.30
N TYR A 25 -3.29 -1.94 -7.34
CA TYR A 25 -2.45 -0.81 -7.75
C TYR A 25 -3.18 0.52 -7.62
N SER A 26 -2.48 1.56 -7.14
CA SER A 26 -2.99 2.92 -7.11
C SER A 26 -3.07 3.51 -8.52
N TYR A 27 -4.26 3.58 -9.09
CA TYR A 27 -4.43 3.92 -10.51
C TYR A 27 -4.96 5.34 -10.74
N LYS A 28 -5.41 6.02 -9.68
CA LYS A 28 -5.96 7.37 -9.78
C LYS A 28 -5.49 8.20 -8.60
N TYR A 29 -4.84 9.31 -8.94
CA TYR A 29 -4.52 10.39 -8.02
C TYR A 29 -5.29 11.64 -8.45
N CYS A 30 -5.86 12.36 -7.50
CA CYS A 30 -6.60 13.60 -7.72
C CYS A 30 -6.02 14.67 -6.80
N THR A 31 -5.69 15.84 -7.36
CA THR A 31 -5.22 16.98 -6.55
C THR A 31 -6.39 17.65 -5.81
N ILE A 32 -6.10 18.49 -4.81
CA ILE A 32 -7.05 19.42 -4.15
C ILE A 32 -7.90 20.23 -5.15
N GLN A 33 -7.39 20.48 -6.36
CA GLN A 33 -8.09 21.19 -7.44
C GLN A 33 -8.99 20.27 -8.31
N ASN A 34 -9.26 19.04 -7.86
CA ASN A 34 -10.04 18.02 -8.58
C ASN A 34 -9.48 17.62 -9.96
N LYS A 35 -8.20 17.89 -10.24
CA LYS A 35 -7.53 17.38 -11.43
C LYS A 35 -7.06 15.96 -11.15
N CYS A 36 -7.74 14.99 -11.73
CA CYS A 36 -7.39 13.59 -11.60
C CYS A 36 -6.56 13.11 -12.79
N LYS A 37 -5.50 12.35 -12.53
CA LYS A 37 -4.71 11.66 -13.55
C LYS A 37 -4.76 10.17 -13.30
N GLU A 38 -5.02 9.40 -14.35
CA GLU A 38 -4.87 7.95 -14.30
C GLU A 38 -3.42 7.58 -14.54
N LEU A 39 -2.88 6.73 -13.67
CA LEU A 39 -1.55 6.18 -13.81
C LEU A 39 -1.67 4.80 -14.47
N LYS A 40 -0.96 4.61 -15.59
CA LYS A 40 -0.72 3.27 -16.12
C LYS A 40 0.21 2.53 -15.14
N TYR A 41 0.06 1.22 -14.97
CA TYR A 41 1.00 0.40 -14.21
C TYR A 41 1.67 -0.61 -15.11
N THR A 42 2.83 -1.08 -14.70
CA THR A 42 3.58 -2.15 -15.36
C THR A 42 3.79 -3.29 -14.35
N LEU A 43 3.62 -4.53 -14.78
CA LEU A 43 3.87 -5.71 -13.95
C LEU A 43 5.29 -6.23 -14.20
N ASN A 44 6.02 -6.60 -13.15
CA ASN A 44 7.30 -7.30 -13.26
C ASN A 44 7.43 -8.39 -12.17
N GLN A 45 8.14 -9.49 -12.48
CA GLN A 45 8.19 -10.68 -11.64
C GLN A 45 9.34 -10.64 -10.62
N GLY A 46 9.06 -10.96 -9.35
CA GLY A 46 10.07 -11.23 -8.31
C GLY A 46 10.74 -10.01 -7.65
N SER A 47 10.34 -8.78 -8.01
CA SER A 47 10.75 -7.55 -7.34
C SER A 47 9.70 -6.47 -7.56
N TYR A 48 9.58 -5.50 -6.64
CA TYR A 48 8.75 -4.34 -6.86
C TYR A 48 9.49 -3.34 -7.75
N VAL A 49 8.97 -3.11 -8.95
CA VAL A 49 9.55 -2.17 -9.92
C VAL A 49 8.64 -0.96 -10.01
N LEU A 50 9.17 0.19 -9.60
CA LEU A 50 8.45 1.46 -9.54
C LEU A 50 9.04 2.38 -10.63
N HIS A 51 8.20 3.02 -11.44
CA HIS A 51 8.69 3.72 -12.62
C HIS A 51 9.12 5.16 -12.33
N ALA A 52 10.21 5.62 -12.96
CA ALA A 52 10.52 7.04 -13.00
C ALA A 52 9.73 7.71 -14.13
N TYR A 53 8.49 8.08 -13.83
CA TYR A 53 7.64 8.83 -14.76
C TYR A 53 8.16 10.25 -15.02
N GLU A 54 7.81 10.79 -16.19
CA GLU A 54 7.98 12.20 -16.53
C GLU A 54 6.60 12.83 -16.83
N PRO A 55 6.09 13.77 -16.01
CA PRO A 55 6.68 14.26 -14.76
C PRO A 55 6.67 13.19 -13.63
N PRO A 56 7.57 13.30 -12.62
CA PRO A 56 7.58 12.40 -11.48
C PRO A 56 6.25 12.38 -10.73
N VAL A 57 5.84 11.19 -10.29
CA VAL A 57 4.60 10.96 -9.51
C VAL A 57 4.82 9.89 -8.47
N ASP A 58 4.09 9.98 -7.36
CA ASP A 58 4.03 8.93 -6.33
C ASP A 58 3.34 7.67 -6.87
N GLU A 59 3.70 6.49 -6.34
CA GLU A 59 3.09 5.21 -6.70
C GLU A 59 2.88 4.32 -5.48
N PHE A 60 1.77 3.56 -5.46
CA PHE A 60 1.43 2.68 -4.35
C PHE A 60 0.85 1.34 -4.82
N TYR A 61 1.19 0.28 -4.10
CA TYR A 61 0.80 -1.09 -4.39
C TYR A 61 0.40 -1.78 -3.08
N ILE A 62 -0.63 -2.62 -3.13
CA ILE A 62 -1.00 -3.53 -2.05
C ILE A 62 -0.92 -4.94 -2.61
N LYS A 63 0.04 -5.72 -2.13
CA LYS A 63 0.17 -7.14 -2.49
C LYS A 63 -0.36 -8.00 -1.35
N ILE A 64 -1.13 -9.01 -1.68
CA ILE A 64 -1.55 -10.05 -0.76
C ILE A 64 -0.76 -11.29 -1.13
N LYS A 65 0.01 -11.84 -0.19
CA LYS A 65 0.79 -13.06 -0.41
C LYS A 65 0.78 -13.86 0.88
N ASP A 66 0.48 -15.16 0.81
CA ASP A 66 0.42 -16.04 1.99
C ASP A 66 -0.48 -15.45 3.09
N ASP A 67 -1.66 -14.93 2.71
CA ASP A 67 -2.64 -14.24 3.57
C ASP A 67 -2.12 -12.98 4.31
N LYS A 68 -0.96 -12.46 3.90
CA LYS A 68 -0.38 -11.23 4.44
C LYS A 68 -0.52 -10.10 3.45
N TYR A 69 -0.84 -8.92 3.97
CA TYR A 69 -0.91 -7.69 3.19
C TYR A 69 0.43 -6.97 3.26
N TYR A 70 0.92 -6.55 2.11
CA TYR A 70 2.14 -5.76 1.96
C TYR A 70 1.76 -4.47 1.24
N VAL A 71 2.08 -3.34 1.83
CA VAL A 71 1.97 -2.03 1.15
C VAL A 71 3.37 -1.67 0.66
N ILE A 72 3.47 -1.30 -0.61
CA ILE A 72 4.70 -0.86 -1.25
C ILE A 72 4.44 0.53 -1.82
N TYR A 73 5.38 1.43 -1.65
CA TYR A 73 5.19 2.81 -2.04
C TYR A 73 6.47 3.43 -2.59
N LYS A 74 6.26 4.45 -3.43
CA LYS A 74 7.27 5.37 -3.93
C LYS A 74 6.75 6.78 -3.72
N ASN A 75 7.48 7.58 -2.95
CA ASN A 75 7.21 8.99 -2.74
C ASN A 75 8.28 9.86 -3.41
N ILE A 76 7.87 10.91 -4.10
CA ILE A 76 8.74 11.91 -4.71
C ILE A 76 8.88 13.08 -3.73
N PHE A 77 10.10 13.30 -3.25
CA PHE A 77 10.46 14.44 -2.42
C PHE A 77 11.33 15.42 -3.20
N MET A 78 11.48 16.62 -2.67
CA MET A 78 12.31 17.67 -3.27
C MET A 78 13.77 17.23 -3.46
N GLU A 79 14.26 16.36 -2.58
CA GLU A 79 15.66 15.93 -2.49
C GLU A 79 15.93 14.55 -3.12
N GLY A 80 14.88 13.85 -3.58
CA GLY A 80 15.02 12.52 -4.16
C GLY A 80 13.73 11.71 -4.18
N VAL A 81 13.89 10.40 -4.38
CA VAL A 81 12.77 9.44 -4.36
C VAL A 81 12.94 8.53 -3.17
N GLU A 82 11.91 8.43 -2.34
CA GLU A 82 11.81 7.44 -1.28
C GLU A 82 11.01 6.25 -1.79
N VAL A 83 11.50 5.04 -1.52
CA VAL A 83 10.82 3.80 -1.82
C VAL A 83 10.75 2.98 -0.54
N GLY A 84 9.60 2.40 -0.23
CA GLY A 84 9.46 1.59 0.95
C GLY A 84 8.38 0.56 0.87
N TRP A 85 8.32 -0.28 1.90
CA TRP A 85 7.25 -1.23 2.08
C TRP A 85 6.99 -1.49 3.55
N ALA A 86 5.79 -2.00 3.84
CA ALA A 86 5.40 -2.44 5.16
C ALA A 86 4.54 -3.70 5.05
N GLN A 87 4.78 -4.67 5.93
CA GLN A 87 3.80 -5.72 6.18
C GLN A 87 2.71 -5.15 7.08
N MET A 88 1.46 -5.33 6.68
CA MET A 88 0.30 -4.82 7.39
C MET A 88 -0.38 -5.93 8.17
N LYS A 89 -0.80 -5.59 9.39
CA LYS A 89 -1.70 -6.40 10.20
C LYS A 89 -3.14 -6.00 9.87
N VAL A 90 -3.96 -6.98 9.50
CA VAL A 90 -5.40 -6.76 9.26
C VAL A 90 -6.12 -6.64 10.60
N ILE A 91 -6.85 -5.55 10.78
CA ILE A 91 -7.68 -5.28 11.96
C ILE A 91 -9.15 -5.55 11.68
N THR A 92 -9.59 -5.25 10.46
CA THR A 92 -10.96 -5.53 10.03
C THR A 92 -10.96 -5.77 8.53
N ASN A 93 -11.63 -6.83 8.09
CA ASN A 93 -11.80 -7.14 6.68
C ASN A 93 -13.22 -7.67 6.46
N ASN A 94 -14.12 -6.82 6.00
CA ASN A 94 -15.50 -7.19 5.67
C ASN A 94 -15.85 -6.73 4.25
N GLU A 95 -17.10 -6.90 3.84
CA GLU A 95 -17.56 -6.59 2.48
C GLU A 95 -17.35 -5.12 2.08
N ASN A 96 -17.45 -4.19 3.04
CA ASN A 96 -17.45 -2.75 2.77
C ASN A 96 -16.15 -2.05 3.21
N LYS A 97 -15.34 -2.69 4.06
CA LYS A 97 -14.22 -2.04 4.74
C LYS A 97 -13.04 -2.98 4.90
N LEU A 98 -11.85 -2.44 4.67
CA LEU A 98 -10.57 -3.04 5.05
C LEU A 98 -9.82 -2.04 5.94
N VAL A 99 -9.45 -2.45 7.14
CA VAL A 99 -8.61 -1.68 8.06
C VAL A 99 -7.36 -2.48 8.33
N MET A 100 -6.22 -1.85 8.13
CA MET A 100 -4.93 -2.45 8.40
C MET A 100 -4.02 -1.47 9.13
N GLU A 101 -3.08 -1.98 9.91
CA GLU A 101 -2.11 -1.17 10.64
C GLU A 101 -0.70 -1.76 10.53
N THR A 102 0.30 -0.90 10.71
CA THR A 102 1.68 -1.30 10.94
C THR A 102 2.29 -0.35 11.96
N ASN A 103 3.32 -0.79 12.66
CA ASN A 103 4.22 0.05 13.45
C ASN A 103 5.67 -0.01 12.94
N LYS A 104 5.90 -0.67 11.79
CA LYS A 104 7.21 -0.87 11.21
C LYS A 104 7.16 -0.72 9.71
N ILE A 105 8.05 0.12 9.19
CA ILE A 105 8.15 0.41 7.75
C ILE A 105 9.59 0.29 7.34
N PHE A 106 9.84 -0.30 6.18
CA PHE A 106 11.15 -0.45 5.61
C PHE A 106 11.35 0.51 4.43
N GLN A 107 12.48 1.21 4.38
CA GLN A 107 12.67 2.32 3.44
C GLN A 107 14.07 2.34 2.82
N THR A 108 14.15 2.77 1.58
CA THR A 108 15.39 3.05 0.85
C THR A 108 15.19 4.26 -0.04
N LEU A 109 16.26 4.99 -0.35
CA LEU A 109 16.20 6.04 -1.36
C LEU A 109 16.47 5.44 -2.74
N GLY A 110 15.90 6.07 -3.75
CA GLY A 110 16.12 5.75 -5.15
C GLY A 110 17.45 6.30 -5.66
N ASN A 111 17.84 7.50 -5.20
CA ASN A 111 18.95 8.30 -5.77
C ASN A 111 19.84 9.01 -4.71
N TYR A 112 19.63 8.79 -3.41
CA TYR A 112 20.29 9.57 -2.36
C TYR A 112 20.93 8.66 -1.32
N ASN A 113 22.12 9.04 -0.85
CA ASN A 113 23.00 8.11 -0.11
C ASN A 113 22.62 7.91 1.37
N SER A 114 21.62 8.62 1.90
CA SER A 114 21.26 8.55 3.32
C SER A 114 19.81 8.89 3.58
N ILE A 115 19.07 7.99 4.23
CA ILE A 115 17.89 8.35 5.03
C ILE A 115 18.42 8.60 6.45
N GLY A 116 18.03 9.68 7.13
CA GLY A 116 18.43 9.97 8.51
C GLY A 116 17.81 9.01 9.55
N ASP A 117 18.22 9.13 10.82
CA ASP A 117 18.03 8.24 11.99
C ASP A 117 16.79 7.33 11.99
N GLY A 118 16.90 6.18 11.32
CA GLY A 118 16.03 5.02 11.48
C GLY A 118 16.55 4.09 12.57
N ASP A 119 15.97 2.90 12.68
CA ASP A 119 16.31 1.93 13.74
C ASP A 119 17.69 1.27 13.53
N ASN A 120 18.37 1.52 12.40
CA ASN A 120 19.63 0.87 12.03
C ASN A 120 20.75 1.89 11.78
N PHE A 121 21.94 1.59 12.32
CA PHE A 121 23.14 2.45 12.24
C PHE A 121 24.02 2.16 11.00
N GLU A 122 23.64 1.21 10.15
CA GLU A 122 24.43 0.82 8.98
C GLU A 122 24.11 1.67 7.75
N TYR A 123 25.15 2.13 7.05
CA TYR A 123 25.05 2.83 5.78
C TYR A 123 24.45 1.95 4.69
N ILE A 124 23.46 2.47 3.94
CA ILE A 124 22.75 1.71 2.92
C ILE A 124 23.02 2.30 1.53
N PRO A 125 23.80 1.61 0.69
CA PRO A 125 24.04 2.05 -0.68
C PRO A 125 22.76 1.95 -1.52
N SER A 126 22.20 3.10 -1.90
CA SER A 126 20.89 3.23 -2.55
C SER A 126 20.96 3.18 -4.09
N LYS A 127 21.75 2.28 -4.69
CA LYS A 127 21.80 2.14 -6.17
C LYS A 127 20.60 1.35 -6.72
N ASN A 128 19.40 1.77 -6.32
CA ASN A 128 18.13 1.14 -6.70
C ASN A 128 17.52 1.78 -7.95
N TYR A 129 18.00 2.94 -8.37
CA TYR A 129 17.68 3.52 -9.68
C TYR A 129 18.50 2.87 -10.80
N ARG A 130 17.82 2.22 -11.74
CA ARG A 130 18.41 1.66 -12.97
C ARG A 130 17.46 1.87 -14.13
N SER A 131 17.94 2.46 -15.22
CA SER A 131 17.20 2.56 -16.49
C SER A 131 15.77 3.09 -16.33
N ASN A 132 15.60 4.24 -15.66
CA ASN A 132 14.29 4.88 -15.39
C ASN A 132 13.33 4.04 -14.51
N MET A 133 13.87 3.15 -13.69
CA MET A 133 13.12 2.35 -12.72
C MET A 133 13.78 2.39 -11.36
N TYR A 134 12.97 2.39 -10.31
CA TYR A 134 13.37 2.15 -8.93
C TYR A 134 13.02 0.70 -8.57
N VAL A 135 14.03 -0.08 -8.25
CA VAL A 135 13.86 -1.50 -7.90
C VAL A 135 13.93 -1.66 -6.39
N LEU A 136 12.86 -2.17 -5.81
CA LEU A 136 12.82 -2.62 -4.43
C LEU A 136 12.76 -4.16 -4.43
N ASN A 137 13.85 -4.78 -4.00
CA ASN A 137 13.90 -6.22 -3.82
C ASN A 137 12.83 -6.66 -2.82
N ASP A 138 12.13 -7.76 -3.12
CA ASP A 138 11.25 -8.41 -2.15
C ASP A 138 12.06 -8.67 -0.86
N PHE A 139 11.54 -8.23 0.28
CA PHE A 139 12.15 -8.41 1.62
C PHE A 139 13.39 -7.57 1.95
N TYR A 140 13.60 -6.42 1.32
CA TYR A 140 14.57 -5.45 1.83
C TYR A 140 14.17 -5.02 3.26
N ASP A 141 14.86 -5.54 4.28
CA ASP A 141 14.53 -5.36 5.70
C ASP A 141 15.61 -4.58 6.48
N ARG A 142 16.59 -4.02 5.77
CA ARG A 142 17.79 -3.41 6.35
C ARG A 142 17.61 -2.03 6.95
N TYR A 143 16.62 -1.25 6.53
CA TYR A 143 16.35 0.04 7.17
C TYR A 143 14.90 0.07 7.58
N SER A 144 14.65 0.11 8.88
CA SER A 144 13.29 0.22 9.39
C SER A 144 13.10 1.46 10.24
N PHE A 145 11.85 1.91 10.27
CA PHE A 145 11.38 2.91 11.20
C PHE A 145 10.25 2.35 12.03
N ARG A 146 10.27 2.62 13.34
CA ARG A 146 9.10 2.51 14.19
C ARG A 146 8.16 3.68 13.93
N GLN A 147 7.26 3.50 12.99
CA GLN A 147 6.27 4.49 12.61
C GLN A 147 4.90 3.82 12.56
N TYR A 148 3.99 4.27 13.42
CA TYR A 148 2.64 3.74 13.44
C TYR A 148 1.82 4.35 12.32
N GLN A 149 1.18 3.50 11.51
CA GLN A 149 0.28 3.93 10.45
C GLN A 149 -0.94 3.02 10.39
N LYS A 150 -2.13 3.64 10.38
CA LYS A 150 -3.39 2.95 10.18
C LYS A 150 -4.01 3.36 8.85
N LEU A 151 -4.28 2.37 8.01
CA LEU A 151 -4.90 2.55 6.71
C LEU A 151 -6.34 2.05 6.76
N THR A 152 -7.29 2.94 6.49
CA THR A 152 -8.71 2.59 6.37
C THR A 152 -9.13 2.70 4.92
N PHE A 153 -9.58 1.58 4.35
CA PHE A 153 -10.09 1.50 2.99
C PHE A 153 -11.58 1.22 2.96
N ILE A 154 -12.29 1.94 2.10
CA ILE A 154 -13.66 1.63 1.69
C ILE A 154 -13.58 0.71 0.46
N LYS A 155 -14.27 -0.42 0.50
CA LYS A 155 -14.35 -1.36 -0.61
C LYS A 155 -15.54 -1.02 -1.50
N LYS A 156 -15.32 -0.94 -2.81
CA LYS A 156 -16.39 -0.73 -3.80
C LYS A 156 -15.99 -1.32 -5.15
N ASN A 157 -16.80 -2.21 -5.72
CA ASN A 157 -16.60 -2.74 -7.07
C ASN A 157 -15.15 -3.20 -7.36
N LYS A 158 -14.58 -4.04 -6.47
CA LYS A 158 -13.17 -4.49 -6.54
C LYS A 158 -12.11 -3.37 -6.48
N GLN A 159 -12.49 -2.22 -5.94
CA GLN A 159 -11.59 -1.10 -5.65
C GLN A 159 -11.46 -0.91 -4.15
N LEU A 160 -10.29 -0.44 -3.74
CA LEU A 160 -10.03 0.06 -2.40
C LEU A 160 -9.86 1.58 -2.49
N LEU A 161 -10.62 2.32 -1.70
CA LEU A 161 -10.51 3.77 -1.58
C LEU A 161 -9.93 4.09 -0.21
N LEU A 162 -8.73 4.69 -0.17
CA LEU A 162 -8.11 5.13 1.08
C LEU A 162 -8.88 6.34 1.65
N ASP A 163 -9.25 6.25 2.92
CA ASP A 163 -9.81 7.35 3.70
C ASP A 163 -8.67 8.28 4.17
N CYS A 164 -8.27 9.21 3.30
CA CYS A 164 -7.20 10.16 3.61
C CYS A 164 -7.51 11.05 4.81
N LYS A 165 -8.79 11.37 5.06
CA LYS A 165 -9.17 12.15 6.25
C LYS A 165 -8.85 11.38 7.53
N SER A 166 -9.18 10.08 7.57
CA SER A 166 -8.80 9.24 8.70
C SER A 166 -7.29 9.05 8.80
N TYR A 167 -6.59 8.90 7.68
CA TYR A 167 -5.13 8.71 7.67
C TYR A 167 -4.39 9.94 8.23
N MET A 168 -4.82 11.16 7.87
CA MET A 168 -4.21 12.41 8.34
C MET A 168 -4.51 12.75 9.81
N GLN A 169 -5.38 11.98 10.48
CA GLN A 169 -5.65 12.13 11.91
C GLN A 169 -4.62 11.38 12.78
N ASP A 170 -3.89 10.41 12.23
CA ASP A 170 -2.83 9.72 12.95
C ASP A 170 -1.66 10.69 13.25
N LEU A 171 -1.15 10.63 14.48
CA LEU A 171 -0.17 11.60 14.99
C LEU A 171 1.17 11.56 14.24
N ASP A 172 1.60 10.38 13.79
CA ASP A 172 2.91 10.23 13.13
C ASP A 172 2.95 10.91 11.75
N PRO A 173 1.99 10.66 10.83
CA PRO A 173 1.99 11.37 9.55
C PRO A 173 1.82 12.89 9.68
N LYS A 174 0.99 13.32 10.64
CA LYS A 174 0.69 14.74 10.83
C LYS A 174 1.85 15.52 11.46
N ASN A 175 2.55 14.94 12.44
CA ASN A 175 3.57 15.67 13.20
C ASN A 175 4.96 15.57 12.57
N ASN A 176 5.26 14.48 11.85
CA ASN A 176 6.60 14.22 11.33
C ASN A 176 6.71 14.41 9.81
N LEU A 177 5.67 14.93 9.15
CA LEU A 177 5.59 15.11 7.69
C LEU A 177 6.06 13.88 6.91
N SER A 178 5.70 12.69 7.40
CA SER A 178 6.28 11.43 6.95
C SER A 178 5.23 10.33 6.85
N GLY A 179 5.56 9.26 6.17
CA GLY A 179 4.71 8.07 6.09
C GLY A 179 4.21 7.78 4.69
N MET A 180 3.58 6.61 4.52
CA MET A 180 3.43 5.97 3.22
C MET A 180 2.67 6.87 2.25
N PHE A 181 1.60 7.51 2.70
CA PHE A 181 0.70 8.34 1.87
C PHE A 181 0.80 9.84 2.16
N TYR A 182 1.82 10.31 2.89
CA TYR A 182 1.88 11.71 3.33
C TYR A 182 1.87 12.70 2.16
N GLY A 183 2.59 12.41 1.07
CA GLY A 183 2.67 13.29 -0.10
C GLY A 183 1.38 13.39 -0.94
N VAL A 184 0.43 12.46 -0.74
CA VAL A 184 -0.78 12.33 -1.59
C VAL A 184 -2.10 12.40 -0.83
N CYS A 185 -2.08 12.27 0.50
CA CYS A 185 -3.27 12.35 1.31
C CYS A 185 -3.39 13.74 1.93
N THR A 186 -4.51 14.38 1.64
CA THR A 186 -4.99 15.57 2.34
C THR A 186 -6.46 15.38 2.69
N ASP A 187 -7.02 16.28 3.52
CA ASP A 187 -8.45 16.25 3.90
C ASP A 187 -9.43 16.25 2.72
N LYS A 188 -8.96 16.64 1.52
CA LYS A 188 -9.76 16.77 0.29
C LYS A 188 -9.44 15.72 -0.76
N GLU A 189 -8.38 14.96 -0.60
CA GLU A 189 -7.87 14.03 -1.61
C GLU A 189 -8.27 12.59 -1.34
N LYS A 190 -8.17 11.77 -2.38
CA LYS A 190 -8.55 10.35 -2.38
C LYS A 190 -7.53 9.57 -3.19
N VAL A 191 -7.05 8.46 -2.61
CA VAL A 191 -6.18 7.51 -3.29
C VAL A 191 -6.98 6.24 -3.60
N TYR A 192 -6.99 5.86 -4.87
CA TYR A 192 -7.80 4.74 -5.37
C TYR A 192 -6.92 3.60 -5.83
N PHE A 193 -7.26 2.39 -5.40
CA PHE A 193 -6.62 1.16 -5.81
C PHE A 193 -7.60 0.27 -6.56
N LYS A 194 -7.13 -0.39 -7.61
CA LYS A 194 -7.91 -1.36 -8.39
C LYS A 194 -7.25 -2.73 -8.26
N GLU A 195 -8.06 -3.76 -8.03
CA GLU A 195 -7.61 -5.15 -8.07
C GLU A 195 -7.01 -5.46 -9.45
N THR A 196 -5.81 -6.03 -9.46
CA THR A 196 -5.13 -6.55 -10.62
C THR A 196 -5.15 -8.08 -10.54
N PRO A 197 -5.49 -8.80 -11.62
CA PRO A 197 -5.37 -10.25 -11.63
C PRO A 197 -3.93 -10.65 -11.33
N GLU A 198 -3.72 -11.64 -10.48
CA GLU A 198 -2.42 -12.31 -10.43
C GLU A 198 -2.22 -13.17 -11.67
N LEU A 199 -1.00 -13.17 -12.20
CA LEU A 199 -0.54 -14.00 -13.30
C LEU A 199 0.14 -15.26 -12.76
#